data_AF-A0A6C7EB03-F1
#
_entry.id   AF-A0A6C7EB03-F1
#
_cell.length_a   1.000
_cell.length_b   1.000
_cell.length_c   1.000
_cell.angle_alpha   90.00
_cell.angle_beta   90.00
_cell.angle_gamma   90.00
#
_symmetry.space_group_name_H-M   'P 1'
#
loop_
_entity.id
_entity.type
_entity.pdbx_description
1 polymer ?
#
loop_
_entity_poly.entity_id
_entity_poly.type
_entity_poly.pdbx_seq_one_letter_code
_entity_poly.pdbx_strand_id
1 'polypeptide(L)'
;MALHERDIHADDDDPAQPPWSAPIDHDVFTDGCPACEAARAAISMEFDLRQCSLRLWVAGWSPIELLDEVVRTTGLARSRDFMVQVLLVDDSHRSDQARTPEWTARIDALRAMTGISDVADGWFVRWAVANRCSVESECIANGTLRTLYDLLDPQVAA
;
A
#
# COMPACT_ATOMS: atom_id res chain seq x y z
N MET A 1 -4.88 60.31 -3.38
CA MET A 1 -4.79 59.10 -2.55
C MET A 1 -3.52 58.38 -2.98
N ALA A 2 -2.54 58.35 -2.09
CA ALA A 2 -1.16 57.99 -2.41
C ALA A 2 -1.00 56.46 -2.56
N LEU A 3 -0.42 56.04 -3.68
CA LEU A 3 0.14 54.69 -3.86
C LEU A 3 1.43 54.63 -3.04
N HIS A 4 1.47 53.76 -2.03
CA HIS A 4 2.70 53.41 -1.35
C HIS A 4 3.44 52.37 -2.20
N GLU A 5 4.39 52.84 -3.00
CA GLU A 5 5.51 52.01 -3.46
C GLU A 5 6.28 51.58 -2.23
N ARG A 6 6.25 50.28 -1.92
CA ARG A 6 7.19 49.67 -0.99
C ARG A 6 8.36 49.16 -1.82
N ASP A 7 9.39 49.99 -1.90
CA ASP A 7 10.76 49.57 -2.21
C ASP A 7 11.15 48.43 -1.26
N ILE A 8 11.25 47.23 -1.80
CA ILE A 8 11.95 46.13 -1.16
C ILE A 8 13.38 46.24 -1.67
N HIS A 9 14.18 47.08 -1.00
CA HIS A 9 15.62 47.02 -1.13
C HIS A 9 16.07 45.62 -0.69
N ALA A 10 16.54 44.84 -1.66
CA ALA A 10 17.41 43.71 -1.41
C ALA A 10 18.76 44.29 -0.97
N ASP A 11 18.97 44.40 0.33
CA ASP A 11 20.31 44.47 0.89
C ASP A 11 20.93 43.07 0.76
N ASP A 12 21.56 42.84 -0.39
CA ASP A 12 22.58 41.81 -0.59
C ASP A 12 23.79 42.17 0.28
N ASP A 13 23.88 41.66 1.51
CA ASP A 13 25.13 41.36 2.24
C ASP A 13 24.83 40.93 3.70
N ASP A 14 24.27 39.73 3.87
CA ASP A 14 24.34 39.01 5.16
C ASP A 14 25.31 37.81 5.03
N PRO A 15 26.59 37.96 5.43
CA PRO A 15 27.59 36.89 5.34
C PRO A 15 27.50 35.88 6.50
N ALA A 16 26.30 35.62 7.03
CA ALA A 16 26.12 34.72 8.16
C ALA A 16 24.94 33.74 8.02
N GLN A 17 24.64 33.25 6.81
CA GLN A 17 23.90 31.99 6.73
C GLN A 17 24.84 30.86 7.22
N PRO A 18 24.51 30.16 8.32
CA PRO A 18 25.26 28.96 8.69
C PRO A 18 25.21 27.99 7.51
N PRO A 19 26.25 27.18 7.26
CA PRO A 19 26.16 26.14 6.26
C PRO A 19 25.00 25.25 6.68
N TRP A 20 23.87 25.35 5.99
CA TRP A 20 22.80 24.40 6.16
C TRP A 20 23.45 23.06 5.85
N SER A 21 23.59 22.21 6.87
CA SER A 21 24.05 20.84 6.68
C SER A 21 23.27 20.31 5.50
N ALA A 22 23.97 19.83 4.46
CA ALA A 22 23.34 19.16 3.33
C ALA A 22 22.23 18.25 3.89
N PRO A 23 21.03 18.20 3.26
CA PRO A 23 19.94 17.37 3.75
C PRO A 23 20.54 16.03 4.13
N ILE A 24 20.45 15.68 5.42
CA ILE A 24 21.03 14.45 5.94
C ILE A 24 20.43 13.37 5.06
N ASP A 25 21.29 12.73 4.28
CA ASP A 25 20.89 11.68 3.38
C ASP A 25 20.44 10.51 4.27
N HIS A 26 19.15 10.50 4.58
CA HIS A 26 18.54 9.59 5.54
C HIS A 26 18.68 8.12 5.10
N ASP A 27 19.01 7.90 3.83
CA ASP A 27 19.23 6.58 3.25
C ASP A 27 20.58 5.98 3.65
N VAL A 28 21.62 6.80 3.91
CA VAL A 28 22.99 6.33 4.20
C VAL A 28 23.11 5.58 5.54
N PHE A 29 22.22 5.83 6.51
CA PHE A 29 22.30 5.21 7.84
C PHE A 29 21.60 3.85 7.96
N THR A 30 20.87 3.41 6.94
CA THR A 30 20.08 2.16 7.01
C THR A 30 20.49 1.10 5.98
N ASP A 31 21.38 1.44 5.06
CA ASP A 31 21.89 0.50 4.06
C ASP A 31 22.76 -0.60 4.70
N GLY A 32 22.45 -1.85 4.38
CA GLY A 32 23.12 -3.04 4.91
C GLY A 32 22.62 -3.51 6.28
N CYS A 33 21.61 -2.86 6.89
CA CYS A 33 20.95 -3.38 8.07
C CYS A 33 19.83 -4.36 7.67
N PRO A 34 19.95 -5.68 7.95
CA PRO A 34 18.97 -6.67 7.49
C PRO A 34 17.55 -6.43 8.01
N ALA A 35 17.43 -5.90 9.23
CA ALA A 35 16.12 -5.58 9.83
C ALA A 35 15.47 -4.38 9.13
N CYS A 36 16.24 -3.36 8.77
CA CYS A 36 15.75 -2.20 8.01
C CYS A 36 15.36 -2.59 6.59
N GLU A 37 16.15 -3.44 5.92
CA GLU A 37 15.85 -3.97 4.59
C GLU A 37 14.56 -4.81 4.58
N ALA A 38 14.39 -5.70 5.55
CA ALA A 38 13.17 -6.50 5.70
C ALA A 38 11.94 -5.61 5.96
N ALA A 39 12.08 -4.57 6.79
CA ALA A 39 11.00 -3.61 7.01
C ALA A 39 10.68 -2.82 5.73
N ARG A 40 11.70 -2.38 4.97
CA ARG A 40 11.52 -1.70 3.67
C ARG A 40 10.78 -2.60 2.68
N ALA A 41 11.17 -3.87 2.58
CA ALA A 41 10.52 -4.84 1.70
C ALA A 41 9.06 -5.09 2.10
N ALA A 42 8.77 -5.23 3.40
CA ALA A 42 7.42 -5.38 3.91
C ALA A 42 6.53 -4.16 3.57
N ILE A 43 7.04 -2.94 3.76
CA ILE A 43 6.31 -1.70 3.41
C ILE A 43 6.08 -1.63 1.90
N SER A 44 7.08 -1.97 1.08
CA SER A 44 6.91 -2.02 -0.38
C SER A 44 5.81 -3.00 -0.79
N MET A 45 5.80 -4.20 -0.20
CA MET A 45 4.77 -5.22 -0.44
C MET A 45 3.37 -4.70 -0.09
N GLU A 46 3.20 -4.04 1.07
CA GLU A 46 1.92 -3.43 1.45
C GLU A 46 1.44 -2.39 0.43
N PHE A 47 2.36 -1.54 -0.04
CA PHE A 47 2.07 -0.52 -1.04
C PHE A 47 1.68 -1.14 -2.39
N ASP A 48 2.44 -2.12 -2.87
CA ASP A 48 2.22 -2.77 -4.16
C ASP A 48 0.89 -3.54 -4.20
N LEU A 49 0.57 -4.28 -3.15
CA LEU A 49 -0.72 -4.96 -3.00
C LEU A 49 -1.88 -3.98 -3.06
N ARG A 50 -1.77 -2.84 -2.35
CA ARG A 50 -2.79 -1.80 -2.34
C ARG A 50 -2.96 -1.15 -3.72
N GLN A 51 -1.85 -0.80 -4.36
CA GLN A 51 -1.85 -0.22 -5.71
C GLN A 51 -2.51 -1.17 -6.72
N CYS A 52 -2.17 -2.47 -6.66
CA CYS A 52 -2.75 -3.44 -7.57
C CYS A 52 -4.26 -3.62 -7.34
N SER A 53 -4.70 -3.74 -6.07
CA SER A 53 -6.12 -3.79 -5.70
C SER A 53 -6.90 -2.60 -6.28
N LEU A 54 -6.38 -1.38 -6.09
CA LEU A 54 -7.02 -0.17 -6.59
C LEU A 54 -7.10 -0.17 -8.12
N ARG A 55 -6.02 -0.52 -8.82
CA ARG A 55 -5.99 -0.54 -10.29
C ARG A 55 -6.94 -1.57 -10.87
N LEU A 56 -7.05 -2.75 -10.25
CA LEU A 56 -7.98 -3.80 -10.66
C LEU A 56 -9.43 -3.37 -10.46
N TRP A 57 -9.73 -2.70 -9.35
CA TRP A 57 -11.05 -2.09 -9.14
C TRP A 57 -11.40 -1.09 -10.24
N VAL A 58 -10.46 -0.19 -10.60
CA VAL A 58 -10.65 0.77 -11.71
C VAL A 58 -10.83 0.05 -13.06
N ALA A 59 -10.18 -1.10 -13.24
CA ALA A 59 -10.34 -1.96 -14.41
C ALA A 59 -11.67 -2.77 -14.41
N GLY A 60 -12.50 -2.63 -13.37
CA GLY A 60 -13.83 -3.25 -13.30
C GLY A 60 -13.90 -4.55 -12.50
N TRP A 61 -12.81 -4.99 -11.87
CA TRP A 61 -12.83 -6.18 -11.02
C TRP A 61 -13.51 -5.91 -9.69
N SER A 62 -14.49 -6.72 -9.33
CA SER A 62 -15.10 -6.67 -8.01
C SER A 62 -14.24 -7.37 -6.94
N PRO A 63 -14.37 -6.99 -5.66
CA PRO A 63 -13.67 -7.67 -4.56
C PRO A 63 -13.88 -9.19 -4.53
N ILE A 64 -15.07 -9.68 -4.89
CA ILE A 64 -15.37 -11.12 -4.89
C ILE A 64 -14.66 -11.84 -6.03
N GLU A 65 -14.67 -11.27 -7.24
CA GLU A 65 -13.94 -11.84 -8.38
C GLU A 65 -12.44 -11.95 -8.09
N LEU A 66 -11.85 -10.93 -7.45
CA LEU A 66 -10.46 -10.97 -7.04
C LEU A 66 -10.17 -12.10 -6.03
N LEU A 67 -11.06 -12.31 -5.06
CA LEU A 67 -10.90 -13.40 -4.08
C LEU A 67 -10.96 -14.77 -4.75
N ASP A 68 -11.95 -14.98 -5.61
CA ASP A 68 -12.13 -16.25 -6.31
C ASP A 68 -10.96 -16.52 -7.27
N GLU A 69 -10.49 -15.49 -7.97
CA GLU A 69 -9.37 -15.56 -8.90
C GLU A 69 -8.04 -15.85 -8.19
N VAL A 70 -7.77 -15.18 -7.07
CA VAL A 70 -6.58 -15.47 -6.26
C VAL A 70 -6.60 -16.92 -5.76
N VAL A 71 -7.74 -17.41 -5.25
CA VAL A 71 -7.86 -18.80 -4.82
C VAL A 71 -7.69 -19.78 -5.98
N ARG A 72 -8.27 -19.46 -7.14
CA ARG A 72 -8.16 -20.29 -8.36
C ARG A 72 -6.70 -20.41 -8.80
N THR A 73 -5.95 -19.32 -8.77
CA THR A 73 -4.58 -19.26 -9.28
C THR A 73 -3.55 -19.79 -8.27
N THR A 74 -3.71 -19.51 -6.98
CA THR A 74 -2.77 -20.01 -5.96
C THR A 74 -3.11 -21.42 -5.49
N GLY A 75 -4.37 -21.84 -5.56
CA GLY A 75 -4.85 -23.10 -5.00
C GLY A 75 -4.87 -23.14 -3.47
N LEU A 76 -4.67 -21.99 -2.80
CA LEU A 76 -4.52 -21.91 -1.36
C LEU A 76 -5.66 -21.11 -0.73
N ALA A 77 -6.42 -21.76 0.15
CA ALA A 77 -7.49 -21.10 0.92
C ALA A 77 -6.97 -19.90 1.72
N ARG A 78 -5.74 -19.99 2.26
CA ARG A 78 -5.11 -18.88 2.99
C ARG A 78 -4.83 -17.65 2.12
N SER A 79 -4.66 -17.80 0.81
CA SER A 79 -4.56 -16.65 -0.10
C SER A 79 -5.86 -15.85 -0.17
N ARG A 80 -7.02 -16.51 0.04
CA ARG A 80 -8.30 -15.81 0.18
C ARG A 80 -8.28 -14.88 1.38
N ASP A 81 -7.94 -15.40 2.56
CA ASP A 81 -7.95 -14.63 3.81
C ASP A 81 -6.94 -13.48 3.73
N PHE A 82 -5.78 -13.74 3.14
CA PHE A 82 -4.79 -12.70 2.86
C PHE A 82 -5.32 -11.63 1.91
N MET A 83 -5.99 -12.01 0.82
CA MET A 83 -6.57 -11.04 -0.11
C MET A 83 -7.74 -10.26 0.51
N VAL A 84 -8.52 -10.84 1.42
CA VAL A 84 -9.51 -10.09 2.21
C VAL A 84 -8.81 -9.02 3.04
N GLN A 85 -7.73 -9.36 3.73
CA GLN A 85 -6.93 -8.40 4.50
C GLN A 85 -6.43 -7.25 3.61
N VAL A 86 -5.94 -7.54 2.40
CA VAL A 86 -5.54 -6.51 1.41
C VAL A 86 -6.69 -5.58 1.06
N LEU A 87 -7.89 -6.12 0.79
CA LEU A 87 -9.07 -5.34 0.43
C LEU A 87 -9.56 -4.45 1.56
N LEU A 88 -9.49 -4.92 2.81
CA LEU A 88 -9.85 -4.13 3.98
C LEU A 88 -8.86 -2.98 4.24
N VAL A 89 -7.58 -3.20 3.95
CA VAL A 89 -6.55 -2.15 4.02
C VAL A 89 -6.69 -1.16 2.87
N ASP A 90 -6.99 -1.60 1.64
CA ASP A 90 -7.33 -0.70 0.53
C ASP A 90 -8.52 0.18 0.93
N ASP A 91 -9.59 -0.42 1.45
CA ASP A 91 -10.75 0.31 1.93
C ASP A 91 -10.41 1.36 3.00
N SER A 92 -9.53 1.07 3.96
CA SER A 92 -9.16 2.02 5.02
C SER A 92 -8.45 3.27 4.49
N HIS A 93 -7.79 3.17 3.33
CA HIS A 93 -7.06 4.27 2.69
C HIS A 93 -7.86 5.00 1.62
N ARG A 94 -9.00 4.46 1.19
CA ARG A 94 -9.86 5.12 0.19
C ARG A 94 -10.50 6.37 0.77
N SER A 95 -10.53 7.42 -0.05
CA SER A 95 -11.33 8.60 0.24
C SER A 95 -12.82 8.28 0.15
N ASP A 96 -13.66 9.06 0.83
CA ASP A 96 -15.12 8.85 0.79
C ASP A 96 -15.69 8.95 -0.64
N GLN A 97 -15.06 9.75 -1.51
CA GLN A 97 -15.44 9.85 -2.92
C GLN A 97 -15.11 8.58 -3.73
N ALA A 98 -14.06 7.85 -3.34
CA ALA A 98 -13.65 6.61 -3.99
C ALA A 98 -14.41 5.36 -3.47
N ARG A 99 -15.09 5.48 -2.32
CA ARG A 99 -15.95 4.43 -1.76
C ARG A 99 -17.34 4.49 -2.40
N THR A 100 -17.49 3.82 -3.54
CA THR A 100 -18.81 3.67 -4.16
C THR A 100 -19.74 2.83 -3.25
N PRO A 101 -21.07 2.98 -3.34
CA PRO A 101 -22.00 2.16 -2.57
C PRO A 101 -21.80 0.66 -2.79
N GLU A 102 -21.43 0.27 -4.01
CA GLU A 102 -21.11 -1.12 -4.35
C GLU A 102 -19.85 -1.60 -3.62
N TRP A 103 -18.75 -0.83 -3.68
CA TRP A 103 -17.52 -1.16 -2.97
C TRP A 103 -17.79 -1.35 -1.47
N THR A 104 -18.45 -0.37 -0.84
CA THR A 104 -18.77 -0.40 0.59
C THR A 104 -19.59 -1.63 0.95
N ALA A 105 -20.65 -1.94 0.19
CA ALA A 105 -21.47 -3.12 0.45
C ALA A 105 -20.68 -4.44 0.38
N ARG A 106 -19.74 -4.55 -0.57
CA ARG A 106 -18.88 -5.72 -0.71
C ARG A 106 -17.89 -5.82 0.45
N ILE A 107 -17.26 -4.72 0.82
CA ILE A 107 -16.31 -4.68 1.95
C ILE A 107 -17.01 -4.97 3.28
N ASP A 108 -18.19 -4.41 3.53
CA ASP A 108 -18.95 -4.66 4.75
C ASP A 108 -19.32 -6.14 4.89
N ALA A 109 -19.72 -6.79 3.79
CA ALA A 109 -19.97 -8.23 3.76
C ALA A 109 -18.70 -9.03 4.12
N LEU A 110 -17.54 -8.63 3.59
CA LEU A 110 -16.25 -9.28 3.90
C LEU A 110 -15.84 -9.09 5.36
N ARG A 111 -16.03 -7.89 5.94
CA ARG A 111 -15.80 -7.61 7.36
C ARG A 111 -16.67 -8.52 8.24
N ALA A 112 -17.94 -8.64 7.91
CA ALA A 112 -18.89 -9.47 8.66
C ALA A 112 -18.53 -10.96 8.63
N MET A 113 -17.99 -11.46 7.51
CA MET A 113 -17.62 -12.88 7.39
C MET A 113 -16.29 -13.24 8.06
N THR A 114 -15.32 -12.32 8.07
CA THR A 114 -13.94 -12.64 8.51
C THR A 114 -13.61 -12.18 9.92
N GLY A 115 -14.33 -11.21 10.47
CA GLY A 115 -14.03 -10.63 11.78
C GLY A 115 -12.70 -9.87 11.83
N ILE A 116 -12.06 -9.63 10.69
CA ILE A 116 -10.81 -8.89 10.59
C ILE A 116 -11.08 -7.40 10.83
N SER A 117 -10.37 -6.80 11.77
CA SER A 117 -10.51 -5.40 12.16
C SER A 117 -9.22 -4.58 12.12
N ASP A 118 -8.04 -5.22 12.03
CA ASP A 118 -6.76 -4.53 11.93
C ASP A 118 -6.50 -4.09 10.49
N VAL A 119 -6.36 -2.78 10.27
CA VAL A 119 -6.11 -2.15 8.96
C VAL A 119 -5.04 -1.04 9.05
N ALA A 120 -4.23 -1.05 10.11
CA ALA A 120 -3.19 -0.04 10.33
C ALA A 120 -1.88 -0.39 9.61
N ASP A 121 -1.04 0.60 9.36
CA ASP A 121 0.29 0.41 8.74
C ASP A 121 1.11 -0.70 9.43
N GLY A 122 1.89 -1.45 8.65
CA GLY A 122 2.63 -2.61 9.16
C GLY A 122 1.75 -3.85 9.38
N TRP A 123 0.55 -3.87 8.80
CA TRP A 123 -0.37 -5.01 8.88
C TRP A 123 0.24 -6.27 8.28
N PHE A 124 1.07 -6.16 7.25
CA PHE A 124 1.68 -7.31 6.59
C PHE A 124 2.64 -8.01 7.54
N VAL A 125 3.49 -7.24 8.23
CA VAL A 125 4.40 -7.77 9.25
C VAL A 125 3.61 -8.45 10.37
N ARG A 126 2.55 -7.82 10.87
CA ARG A 126 1.71 -8.40 11.92
C ARG A 126 1.00 -9.67 11.45
N TRP A 127 0.46 -9.67 10.24
CA TRP A 127 -0.15 -10.84 9.62
C TRP A 127 0.85 -11.98 9.48
N ALA A 128 2.06 -11.70 8.99
CA ALA A 128 3.10 -12.70 8.81
C ALA A 128 3.57 -13.30 10.16
N VAL A 129 3.71 -12.46 11.19
CA VAL A 129 4.03 -12.89 12.56
C VAL A 129 2.90 -13.73 13.17
N ALA A 130 1.64 -13.30 13.04
CA ALA A 130 0.48 -14.03 13.55
C ALA A 130 0.34 -15.42 12.89
N ASN A 131 0.74 -15.53 11.63
CA ASN A 131 0.77 -16.78 10.86
C ASN A 131 2.09 -17.55 11.00
N ARG A 132 2.95 -17.19 11.97
CA ARG A 132 4.19 -17.89 12.33
C ARG A 132 5.23 -18.01 11.19
N CYS A 133 5.61 -16.87 10.58
CA CYS A 133 6.74 -16.64 9.63
C CYS A 133 7.76 -17.80 9.41
N SER A 134 8.27 -18.06 8.20
CA SER A 134 8.57 -17.09 7.12
C SER A 134 8.17 -17.53 5.71
N VAL A 135 8.46 -18.77 5.29
CA VAL A 135 8.40 -19.15 3.87
C VAL A 135 6.97 -19.21 3.34
N GLU A 136 6.03 -19.80 4.10
CA GLU A 136 4.65 -19.96 3.62
C GLU A 136 3.93 -18.60 3.47
N SER A 137 4.07 -17.73 4.46
CA SER A 137 3.50 -16.37 4.44
C SER A 137 4.08 -15.55 3.28
N GLU A 138 5.38 -15.63 3.05
CA GLU A 138 6.03 -15.00 1.89
C GLU A 138 5.55 -15.61 0.57
N CYS A 139 5.38 -16.93 0.48
CA CYS A 139 4.84 -17.58 -0.71
C CYS A 139 3.41 -17.14 -1.00
N ILE A 140 2.55 -17.04 0.02
CA ILE A 140 1.18 -16.55 -0.11
C ILE A 140 1.17 -15.10 -0.59
N ALA A 141 1.98 -14.24 0.04
CA ALA A 141 2.05 -12.84 -0.31
C ALA A 141 2.57 -12.62 -1.74
N ASN A 142 3.70 -13.23 -2.09
CA ASN A 142 4.28 -13.13 -3.43
C ASN A 142 3.38 -13.78 -4.49
N GLY A 143 2.76 -14.92 -4.20
CA GLY A 143 1.82 -15.58 -5.11
C GLY A 143 0.57 -14.72 -5.36
N THR A 144 0.05 -14.07 -4.32
CA THR A 144 -1.09 -13.16 -4.43
C THR A 144 -0.68 -11.93 -5.25
N LEU A 145 0.43 -11.26 -4.90
CA LEU A 145 0.91 -10.09 -5.62
C LEU A 145 1.16 -10.39 -7.10
N ARG A 146 1.81 -11.52 -7.41
CA ARG A 146 2.03 -11.96 -8.79
C ARG A 146 0.71 -12.15 -9.53
N THR A 147 -0.26 -12.81 -8.90
CA THR A 147 -1.61 -12.97 -9.49
C THR A 147 -2.23 -11.62 -9.81
N LEU A 148 -2.15 -10.64 -8.90
CA LEU A 148 -2.69 -9.30 -9.15
C LEU A 148 -1.97 -8.58 -10.29
N TYR A 149 -0.64 -8.73 -10.41
CA TYR A 149 0.10 -8.20 -11.56
C TYR A 149 -0.30 -8.88 -12.87
N ASP A 150 -0.46 -10.20 -12.87
CA ASP A 150 -0.88 -10.96 -14.05
C ASP A 150 -2.26 -10.47 -14.52
N LEU A 151 -3.20 -10.19 -13.59
CA LEU A 151 -4.52 -9.63 -13.94
C LEU A 151 -4.48 -8.19 -14.47
N LEU A 152 -3.44 -7.42 -14.12
CA LEU A 152 -3.22 -6.08 -14.64
C LEU A 152 -2.55 -6.09 -16.02
N ASP A 153 -1.99 -7.21 -16.45
CA ASP A 153 -1.39 -7.35 -17.77
C ASP A 153 -2.50 -7.49 -18.84
N PRO A 154 -2.60 -6.53 -19.78
CA PRO A 154 -3.60 -6.57 -20.85
C PRO A 154 -3.49 -7.80 -21.76
N GLN A 155 -2.36 -8.53 -21.76
CA GLN A 155 -2.22 -9.77 -22.51
C GLN A 155 -2.85 -11.00 -21.81
N VAL A 156 -3.08 -10.91 -20.51
CA VAL A 156 -3.64 -12.00 -19.70
C VAL A 156 -5.14 -11.77 -19.43
N ALA A 157 -5.61 -10.53 -19.48
CA ALA A 157 -7.00 -10.15 -19.18
C ALA A 157 -8.06 -10.49 -20.27
N ALA A 158 -7.83 -11.52 -21.09
CA ALA A 158 -8.65 -11.89 -22.25
C ALA A 158 -9.65 -13.03 -21.99
#